data_AF-A0A6I9Y2K0-F1
#
_entry.id   AF-A0A6I9Y2K0-F1
#
_cell.length_a   1.000
_cell.length_b   1.000
_cell.length_c   1.000
_cell.angle_alpha   90.00
_cell.angle_beta   90.00
_cell.angle_gamma   90.00
#
_symmetry.space_group_name_H-M   'P 1'
#
loop_
_entity.id
_entity.type
_entity.pdbx_description
1 polymer ?
#
loop_
_entity_poly.entity_id
_entity_poly.type
_entity_poly.pdbx_seq_one_letter_code
_entity_poly.pdbx_strand_id
1 'polypeptide(L)'
;MAAHHLLARLHRCFLPAASRWGSGHRTAPLALGAQAKTCGCYFSTSSCHNTQFYTDPVEAVKDIPNGSTLLVGGFGLCGIPENLIGALLKTGVKGITAVSNNAGVDNFGLGLLLQTKQIKRMVSSYVGENAEFERQYLSGELEVELTPQGTLAERIRAGGAGIPAFFTSTGYGTLVQEGGSPIKYNSDGTVALASEPREVREFDGRHYIMEKSITGDFALVKAWKSDRAGNIIFRKTARNFNQPMCKAARTTVVEVRPKSYSQPQQWFLG
;
A
#
# COMPACT_ATOMS: atom_id res chain seq x y z
N MET A 1 1.67 -18.53 -28.09
CA MET A 1 1.04 -19.38 -27.05
C MET A 1 0.96 -18.57 -25.77
N ALA A 2 -0.25 -18.10 -25.40
CA ALA A 2 -0.45 -17.23 -24.25
C ALA A 2 -0.26 -18.01 -22.94
N ALA A 3 0.75 -17.64 -22.15
CA ALA A 3 0.90 -18.12 -20.78
C ALA A 3 -0.17 -17.44 -19.92
N HIS A 4 -1.09 -18.20 -19.36
CA HIS A 4 -2.11 -17.68 -18.46
C HIS A 4 -1.45 -17.17 -17.16
N HIS A 5 -1.42 -15.85 -16.99
CA HIS A 5 -1.10 -15.20 -15.73
C HIS A 5 -2.32 -15.30 -14.83
N LEU A 6 -2.15 -15.83 -13.62
CA LEU A 6 -3.20 -15.83 -12.61
C LEU A 6 -3.03 -14.54 -11.79
N LEU A 7 -4.03 -13.66 -11.81
CA LEU A 7 -4.03 -12.44 -11.02
C LEU A 7 -5.18 -12.52 -10.02
N ALA A 8 -4.92 -12.15 -8.77
CA ALA A 8 -5.94 -12.15 -7.72
C ALA A 8 -6.27 -10.71 -7.31
N ARG A 9 -7.56 -10.34 -7.30
CA ARG A 9 -8.05 -9.09 -6.71
C ARG A 9 -8.80 -9.39 -5.42
N LEU A 10 -8.43 -8.69 -4.35
CA LEU A 10 -9.04 -8.79 -3.02
C LEU A 10 -9.68 -7.45 -2.65
N HIS A 11 -10.95 -7.47 -2.25
CA HIS A 11 -11.67 -6.31 -1.73
C HIS A 11 -11.81 -6.39 -0.20
N ARG A 12 -11.43 -5.33 0.53
CA ARG A 12 -11.75 -5.19 1.96
C ARG A 12 -13.05 -4.39 2.15
N CYS A 13 -13.96 -4.92 2.97
CA CYS A 13 -15.03 -4.14 3.57
C CYS A 13 -14.50 -3.46 4.84
N PHE A 14 -14.41 -2.13 4.86
CA PHE A 14 -14.25 -1.38 6.10
C PHE A 14 -15.64 -1.16 6.72
N LEU A 15 -15.82 -1.58 7.97
CA LEU A 15 -17.00 -1.20 8.75
C LEU A 15 -16.88 0.29 9.13
N PRO A 16 -17.89 1.13 8.87
CA PRO A 16 -17.90 2.51 9.39
C PRO A 16 -18.03 2.49 10.91
N ALA A 17 -17.28 3.38 11.58
CA ALA A 17 -17.39 3.58 13.03
C ALA A 17 -18.81 4.09 13.36
N ALA A 18 -19.57 3.29 14.11
CA ALA A 18 -20.89 3.69 14.59
C ALA A 18 -20.75 4.73 15.72
N SER A 19 -20.92 6.02 15.40
CA SER A 19 -21.06 7.09 16.39
C SER A 19 -22.53 7.52 16.49
N ARG A 20 -23.25 6.98 17.49
CA ARG A 20 -24.50 7.59 17.98
C ARG A 20 -24.74 7.18 19.43
N TRP A 21 -24.30 8.03 20.35
CA TRP A 21 -24.80 8.05 21.73
C TRP A 21 -25.75 9.25 21.84
N GLY A 22 -27.05 8.97 21.89
CA GLY A 22 -28.08 9.95 22.22
C GLY A 22 -28.68 9.57 23.58
N SER A 23 -28.52 10.45 24.56
CA SER A 23 -29.10 10.34 25.90
C SER A 23 -30.58 10.71 25.86
N GLY A 24 -31.44 9.80 26.32
CA GLY A 24 -32.87 10.04 26.48
C GLY A 24 -33.42 9.23 27.64
N HIS A 25 -33.56 9.88 28.80
CA HIS A 25 -34.26 9.35 29.97
C HIS A 25 -35.75 9.12 29.66
N ARG A 26 -36.27 7.93 29.98
CA ARG A 26 -37.67 7.71 30.38
C ARG A 26 -37.80 6.40 31.17
N THR A 27 -38.56 6.46 32.24
CA THR A 27 -38.70 5.50 33.35
C THR A 27 -39.83 4.48 33.16
N ALA A 28 -39.52 3.20 33.45
CA ALA A 28 -40.35 2.10 34.02
C ALA A 28 -41.61 1.55 33.26
N PRO A 29 -42.13 0.34 33.56
CA PRO A 29 -41.71 -0.68 34.56
C PRO A 29 -41.51 -2.12 34.02
N LEU A 30 -41.05 -2.99 34.93
CA LEU A 30 -40.70 -4.41 34.76
C LEU A 30 -41.86 -5.30 34.27
N ALA A 31 -41.52 -6.26 33.40
CA ALA A 31 -42.21 -7.54 33.28
C ALA A 31 -41.17 -8.66 33.25
N LEU A 32 -41.27 -9.59 34.22
CA LEU A 32 -40.49 -10.82 34.27
C LEU A 32 -40.87 -11.72 33.09
N GLY A 33 -39.93 -11.92 32.18
CA GLY A 33 -39.98 -12.95 31.15
C GLY A 33 -38.59 -13.58 31.03
N ALA A 34 -38.42 -14.74 31.65
CA ALA A 34 -37.20 -15.53 31.54
C ALA A 34 -36.98 -15.96 30.09
N GLN A 35 -36.11 -15.24 29.39
CA GLN A 35 -35.40 -15.75 28.22
C GLN A 35 -33.93 -15.46 28.48
N ALA A 36 -33.19 -16.52 28.80
CA ALA A 36 -31.74 -16.51 28.72
C ALA A 36 -31.36 -16.24 27.26
N LYS A 37 -31.25 -14.96 26.90
CA LYS A 37 -30.54 -14.52 25.71
C LYS A 37 -29.07 -14.82 26.00
N THR A 38 -28.64 -16.01 25.61
CA THR A 38 -27.23 -16.26 25.30
C THR A 38 -26.80 -15.13 24.35
N CYS A 39 -26.10 -14.15 24.91
CA CYS A 39 -25.39 -13.15 24.15
C CYS A 39 -24.29 -13.92 23.43
N GLY A 40 -24.62 -14.44 22.24
CA GLY A 40 -23.63 -14.95 21.32
C GLY A 40 -22.75 -13.78 20.97
N CYS A 41 -21.60 -13.69 21.64
CA CYS A 41 -20.52 -12.81 21.26
C CYS A 41 -20.12 -13.23 19.84
N TYR A 42 -20.70 -12.60 18.82
CA TYR A 42 -20.20 -12.69 17.46
C TYR A 42 -18.84 -11.99 17.43
N PHE A 43 -17.79 -12.67 17.91
CA PHE A 43 -16.42 -12.44 17.49
C PHE A 43 -16.28 -12.92 16.03
N SER A 44 -17.12 -12.40 15.14
CA SER A 44 -17.13 -12.81 13.74
C SER A 44 -16.17 -11.94 12.97
N THR A 45 -14.92 -12.38 12.84
CA THR A 45 -14.07 -11.97 11.73
C THR A 45 -14.54 -12.71 10.48
N SER A 46 -15.73 -12.40 9.99
CA SER A 46 -16.17 -12.90 8.69
C SER A 46 -15.55 -12.04 7.60
N SER A 47 -14.36 -12.40 7.13
CA SER A 47 -13.92 -12.02 5.80
C SER A 47 -14.28 -13.17 4.85
N CYS A 48 -15.40 -13.03 4.14
CA CYS A 48 -15.52 -13.75 2.87
C CYS A 48 -14.33 -13.30 2.01
N HIS A 49 -13.38 -14.20 1.79
CA HIS A 49 -12.26 -13.95 0.89
C HIS A 49 -12.83 -13.98 -0.53
N ASN A 50 -13.26 -12.82 -1.04
CA ASN A 50 -13.66 -12.69 -2.43
C ASN A 50 -12.42 -12.48 -3.28
N THR A 51 -11.70 -13.56 -3.54
CA THR A 51 -10.56 -13.58 -4.45
C THR A 51 -11.09 -13.75 -5.87
N GLN A 52 -10.99 -12.70 -6.68
CA GLN A 52 -11.35 -12.79 -8.09
C GLN A 52 -10.10 -13.06 -8.94
N PHE A 53 -10.18 -14.07 -9.80
CA PHE A 53 -9.08 -14.42 -10.70
C PHE A 53 -9.25 -13.76 -12.07
N TYR A 54 -8.19 -13.14 -12.57
CA TYR A 54 -8.12 -12.53 -13.90
C TYR A 54 -7.03 -13.19 -14.73
N THR A 55 -7.27 -13.26 -16.05
CA THR A 55 -6.30 -13.73 -17.05
C THR A 55 -5.56 -12.59 -17.74
N ASP A 56 -6.12 -11.37 -17.72
CA ASP A 56 -5.53 -10.17 -18.32
C ASP A 56 -5.19 -9.14 -17.21
N PRO A 57 -3.93 -8.68 -17.11
CA PRO A 57 -3.55 -7.63 -16.16
C PRO A 57 -4.22 -6.29 -16.40
N VAL A 58 -4.63 -5.94 -17.62
CA VAL A 58 -5.34 -4.69 -17.89
C VAL A 58 -6.72 -4.72 -17.23
N GLU A 59 -7.46 -5.82 -17.36
CA GLU A 59 -8.77 -5.99 -16.72
C GLU A 59 -8.69 -5.92 -15.19
N ALA A 60 -7.59 -6.37 -14.60
CA ALA A 60 -7.40 -6.32 -13.15
C ALA A 60 -7.15 -4.91 -12.60
N VAL A 61 -6.67 -3.97 -13.44
CA VAL A 61 -6.29 -2.61 -13.04
C VAL A 61 -7.11 -1.49 -13.70
N LYS A 62 -8.03 -1.83 -14.61
CA LYS A 62 -8.81 -0.85 -15.39
C LYS A 62 -9.64 0.13 -14.56
N ASP A 63 -10.04 -0.27 -13.36
CA ASP A 63 -10.90 0.54 -12.47
C ASP A 63 -10.09 1.49 -11.58
N ILE A 64 -8.77 1.62 -11.77
CA ILE A 64 -7.94 2.54 -10.99
C ILE A 64 -8.18 3.96 -11.51
N PRO A 65 -8.81 4.86 -10.73
CA PRO A 65 -9.07 6.22 -11.18
C PRO A 65 -7.80 7.08 -11.17
N ASN A 66 -7.81 8.16 -11.97
CA ASN A 66 -6.81 9.21 -11.88
C ASN A 66 -6.73 9.76 -10.45
N GLY A 67 -5.53 10.13 -9.99
CA GLY A 67 -5.33 10.65 -8.64
C GLY A 67 -5.24 9.58 -7.53
N SER A 68 -5.34 8.29 -7.85
CA SER A 68 -5.27 7.22 -6.85
C SER A 68 -3.95 7.16 -6.11
N THR A 69 -4.00 6.74 -4.84
CA THR A 69 -2.81 6.33 -4.09
C THR A 69 -2.55 4.84 -4.30
N LEU A 70 -1.40 4.50 -4.87
CA LEU A 70 -0.98 3.15 -5.19
C LEU A 70 0.17 2.70 -4.31
N LEU A 71 0.01 1.59 -3.59
CA LEU A 71 1.12 0.90 -2.94
C LEU A 71 1.75 -0.07 -3.94
N VAL A 72 3.04 0.08 -4.24
CA VAL A 72 3.71 -0.75 -5.25
C VAL A 72 4.86 -1.50 -4.61
N GLY A 73 4.75 -2.83 -4.56
CA GLY A 73 5.75 -3.66 -3.92
C GLY A 73 7.06 -3.77 -4.70
N GLY A 74 8.11 -4.22 -4.01
CA GLY A 74 9.45 -4.40 -4.56
C GLY A 74 10.56 -3.76 -3.73
N PHE A 75 11.80 -4.09 -4.10
CA PHE A 75 13.02 -3.47 -3.57
C PHE A 75 14.05 -3.40 -4.71
N GLY A 76 14.41 -2.20 -5.15
CA GLY A 76 15.05 -2.01 -6.46
C GLY A 76 14.20 -2.66 -7.56
N LEU A 77 14.75 -3.66 -8.25
CA LEU A 77 14.03 -4.47 -9.25
C LEU A 77 13.59 -5.85 -8.72
N CYS A 78 13.87 -6.17 -7.46
CA CYS A 78 13.55 -7.46 -6.87
C CYS A 78 12.11 -7.50 -6.35
N GLY A 79 11.29 -8.38 -6.94
CA GLY A 79 9.91 -8.57 -6.51
C GLY A 79 8.99 -7.40 -6.92
N ILE A 80 9.26 -6.75 -8.04
CA ILE A 80 8.36 -5.72 -8.57
C ILE A 80 7.18 -6.37 -9.34
N PRO A 81 5.98 -5.76 -9.33
CA PRO A 81 4.81 -6.25 -10.06
C PRO A 81 4.84 -5.79 -11.53
N GLU A 82 5.81 -6.29 -12.30
CA GLU A 82 6.14 -5.83 -13.66
C GLU A 82 4.97 -5.88 -14.66
N ASN A 83 4.09 -6.88 -14.60
CA ASN A 83 2.97 -7.01 -15.54
C ASN A 83 1.84 -6.05 -15.18
N LEU A 84 1.59 -5.84 -13.88
CA LEU A 84 0.62 -4.85 -13.41
C LEU A 84 1.09 -3.42 -13.71
N ILE A 85 2.39 -3.13 -13.60
CA ILE A 85 2.97 -1.85 -14.03
C ILE A 85 2.81 -1.68 -15.54
N GLY A 86 3.11 -2.72 -16.33
CA GLY A 86 2.88 -2.69 -17.79
C GLY A 86 1.40 -2.52 -18.17
N ALA A 87 0.47 -3.04 -17.36
CA ALA A 87 -0.96 -2.82 -17.56
C ALA A 87 -1.37 -1.39 -17.23
N LEU A 88 -0.87 -0.82 -16.13
CA LEU A 88 -1.08 0.59 -15.79
C LEU A 88 -0.59 1.53 -16.89
N LEU A 89 0.57 1.23 -17.49
CA LEU A 89 1.11 1.97 -18.63
C LEU A 89 0.10 2.01 -19.79
N LYS A 90 -0.57 0.89 -20.08
CA LYS A 90 -1.60 0.79 -21.14
C LYS A 90 -2.89 1.54 -20.79
N THR A 91 -3.30 1.54 -19.52
CA THR A 91 -4.50 2.29 -19.09
C THR A 91 -4.32 3.81 -19.20
N GLY A 92 -3.08 4.29 -19.14
CA GLY A 92 -2.78 5.72 -19.23
C GLY A 92 -3.21 6.55 -18.01
N VAL A 93 -3.60 5.93 -16.90
CA VAL A 93 -4.01 6.62 -15.66
C VAL A 93 -2.96 7.63 -15.20
N LYS A 94 -3.39 8.82 -14.79
CA LYS A 94 -2.54 9.97 -14.43
C LYS A 94 -2.75 10.43 -12.99
N GLY A 95 -1.81 11.25 -12.51
CA GLY A 95 -1.91 11.88 -11.20
C GLY A 95 -1.67 10.93 -10.04
N ILE A 96 -1.04 9.78 -10.27
CA ILE A 96 -0.84 8.75 -9.25
C ILE A 96 0.04 9.29 -8.11
N THR A 97 -0.35 8.99 -6.87
CA THR A 97 0.57 9.00 -5.72
C THR A 97 1.09 7.58 -5.52
N ALA A 98 2.33 7.33 -5.90
CA ALA A 98 2.96 6.02 -5.79
C ALA A 98 3.78 5.91 -4.51
N VAL A 99 3.41 4.97 -3.65
CA VAL A 99 4.13 4.62 -2.43
C VAL A 99 4.94 3.36 -2.73
N SER A 100 6.26 3.51 -2.83
CA SER A 100 7.18 2.44 -3.19
C SER A 100 8.55 2.72 -2.60
N ASN A 101 9.29 1.67 -2.21
CA ASN A 101 10.63 1.87 -1.67
C ASN A 101 11.56 2.63 -2.63
N ASN A 102 11.47 2.27 -3.92
CA ASN A 102 12.24 2.85 -5.02
C ASN A 102 11.34 3.07 -6.25
N ALA A 103 11.84 3.81 -7.23
CA ALA A 103 11.18 3.99 -8.53
C ALA A 103 11.61 2.95 -9.60
N GLY A 104 12.43 1.96 -9.24
CA GLY A 104 13.08 1.10 -10.24
C GLY A 104 14.15 1.90 -11.01
N VAL A 105 14.40 1.53 -12.27
CA VAL A 105 15.37 2.19 -13.15
C VAL A 105 14.64 2.85 -14.31
N ASP A 106 15.32 3.69 -15.11
CA ASP A 106 14.69 4.50 -16.17
C ASP A 106 13.73 3.67 -17.06
N ASN A 107 14.18 2.49 -17.50
CA ASN A 107 13.45 1.65 -18.45
C ASN A 107 12.76 0.42 -17.83
N PHE A 108 12.64 0.33 -16.49
CA PHE A 108 12.00 -0.82 -15.85
C PHE A 108 11.40 -0.52 -14.47
N GLY A 109 10.26 -1.15 -14.16
CA GLY A 109 9.51 -0.87 -12.94
C GLY A 109 8.78 0.47 -13.03
N LEU A 110 8.72 1.22 -11.92
CA LEU A 110 7.99 2.49 -11.87
C LEU A 110 8.58 3.59 -12.77
N GLY A 111 9.84 3.46 -13.20
CA GLY A 111 10.47 4.34 -14.19
C GLY A 111 9.67 4.46 -15.48
N LEU A 112 9.01 3.38 -15.92
CA LEU A 112 8.12 3.39 -17.09
C LEU A 112 6.94 4.36 -16.93
N LEU A 113 6.40 4.48 -15.71
CA LEU A 113 5.31 5.39 -15.40
C LEU A 113 5.78 6.83 -15.20
N LEU A 114 7.05 7.03 -14.84
CA LEU A 114 7.68 8.36 -14.81
C LEU A 114 7.90 8.88 -16.22
N GLN A 115 8.43 8.07 -17.14
CA GLN A 115 8.64 8.44 -18.55
C GLN A 115 7.33 8.93 -19.21
N THR A 116 6.20 8.33 -18.86
CA THR A 116 4.88 8.70 -19.37
C THR A 116 4.16 9.75 -18.52
N LYS A 117 4.81 10.30 -17.49
CA LYS A 117 4.27 11.31 -16.56
C LYS A 117 2.93 10.88 -15.93
N GLN A 118 2.79 9.59 -15.62
CA GLN A 118 1.61 9.04 -14.95
C GLN A 118 1.62 9.31 -13.44
N ILE A 119 2.81 9.44 -12.86
CA ILE A 119 3.01 9.67 -11.42
C ILE A 119 3.13 11.17 -11.16
N LYS A 120 2.33 11.66 -10.22
CA LYS A 120 2.42 13.03 -9.67
C LYS A 120 3.31 13.08 -8.43
N ARG A 121 3.20 12.07 -7.56
CA ARG A 121 3.89 12.04 -6.28
C ARG A 121 4.51 10.66 -6.01
N MET A 122 5.73 10.65 -5.51
CA MET A 122 6.42 9.48 -4.99
C MET A 122 6.60 9.61 -3.49
N VAL A 123 6.28 8.54 -2.75
CA VAL A 123 6.65 8.39 -1.33
C VAL A 123 7.63 7.22 -1.26
N SER A 124 8.91 7.53 -1.06
CA SER A 124 10.02 6.58 -1.26
C SER A 124 11.13 6.77 -0.26
N SER A 125 11.91 5.73 -0.02
CA SER A 125 13.09 5.83 0.86
C SER A 125 14.34 6.19 0.11
N TYR A 126 14.45 5.76 -1.16
CA TYR A 126 15.63 5.97 -1.97
C TYR A 126 15.28 6.03 -3.45
N VAL A 127 15.80 7.05 -4.11
CA VAL A 127 15.45 7.42 -5.49
C VAL A 127 16.45 6.93 -6.54
N GLY A 128 17.66 6.53 -6.12
CA GLY A 128 18.82 6.38 -7.00
C GLY A 128 18.67 5.37 -8.14
N GLU A 129 19.59 5.49 -9.10
CA GLU A 129 19.65 4.72 -10.37
C GLU A 129 18.47 4.98 -11.33
N ASN A 130 17.88 6.19 -11.29
CA ASN A 130 16.86 6.64 -12.23
C ASN A 130 17.05 8.13 -12.55
N ALA A 131 17.66 8.43 -13.70
CA ALA A 131 17.99 9.80 -14.10
C ALA A 131 16.73 10.63 -14.42
N GLU A 132 15.70 10.00 -15.00
CA GLU A 132 14.44 10.68 -15.28
C GLU A 132 13.69 11.06 -14.00
N PHE A 133 13.77 10.22 -12.95
CA PHE A 133 13.25 10.57 -11.63
C PHE A 133 13.90 11.85 -11.10
N GLU A 134 15.23 11.89 -11.07
CA GLU A 134 15.98 13.03 -10.55
C GLU A 134 15.68 14.29 -11.37
N ARG A 135 15.68 14.17 -12.71
CA ARG A 135 15.33 15.26 -13.62
C ARG A 135 13.93 15.81 -13.34
N GLN A 136 12.91 14.96 -13.21
CA GLN A 136 11.54 15.40 -12.93
C GLN A 136 11.40 16.03 -11.54
N TYR A 137 12.10 15.51 -10.55
CA TYR A 137 12.08 16.08 -9.20
C TYR A 137 12.72 17.48 -9.16
N LEU A 138 13.94 17.62 -9.67
CA LEU A 138 14.67 18.89 -9.68
C LEU A 138 14.06 19.95 -10.59
N SER A 139 13.34 19.54 -11.65
CA SER A 139 12.58 20.47 -12.50
C SER A 139 11.21 20.87 -11.94
N GLY A 140 10.77 20.26 -10.84
CA GLY A 140 9.47 20.55 -10.22
C GLY A 140 8.27 19.83 -10.87
N GLU A 141 8.51 18.91 -11.79
CA GLU A 141 7.47 18.10 -12.44
C GLU A 141 6.91 17.01 -11.50
N LEU A 142 7.74 16.50 -10.58
CA LEU A 142 7.41 15.39 -9.67
C LEU A 142 7.49 15.82 -8.19
N GLU A 143 6.50 15.40 -7.40
CA GLU A 143 6.53 15.53 -5.94
C GLU A 143 7.21 14.31 -5.30
N VAL A 144 8.12 14.50 -4.35
CA VAL A 144 8.87 13.41 -3.70
C VAL A 144 8.88 13.59 -2.17
N GLU A 145 8.21 12.69 -1.46
CA GLU A 145 8.31 12.59 -0.01
C GLU A 145 9.35 11.51 0.36
N LEU A 146 10.56 11.96 0.69
CA LEU A 146 11.63 11.08 1.18
C LEU A 146 11.29 10.59 2.59
N THR A 147 11.03 9.29 2.73
CA THR A 147 10.63 8.65 3.99
C THR A 147 11.65 7.58 4.38
N PRO A 148 12.23 7.60 5.60
CA PRO A 148 13.14 6.55 6.05
C PRO A 148 12.55 5.14 5.83
N GLN A 149 13.34 4.22 5.29
CA GLN A 149 12.83 2.92 4.81
C GLN A 149 12.07 2.12 5.87
N GLY A 150 12.60 2.07 7.11
CA GLY A 150 11.94 1.40 8.23
C GLY A 150 10.61 2.07 8.59
N THR A 151 10.59 3.40 8.63
CA THR A 151 9.37 4.19 8.84
C THR A 151 8.35 3.95 7.73
N LEU A 152 8.76 3.92 6.46
CA LEU A 152 7.86 3.62 5.34
C LEU A 152 7.21 2.24 5.49
N ALA A 153 7.99 1.22 5.82
CA ALA A 153 7.48 -0.13 6.04
C ALA A 153 6.48 -0.20 7.20
N GLU A 154 6.79 0.47 8.32
CA GLU A 154 5.92 0.46 9.51
C GLU A 154 4.67 1.32 9.32
N ARG A 155 4.74 2.47 8.61
CA ARG A 155 3.57 3.27 8.21
C ARG A 155 2.58 2.45 7.40
N ILE A 156 3.06 1.65 6.45
CA ILE A 156 2.22 0.75 5.64
C ILE A 156 1.65 -0.37 6.52
N ARG A 157 2.48 -1.02 7.35
CA ARG A 157 2.04 -2.10 8.24
C ARG A 157 0.96 -1.62 9.22
N ALA A 158 1.15 -0.45 9.81
CA ALA A 158 0.21 0.21 10.72
C ALA A 158 -1.14 0.47 10.03
N GLY A 159 -1.12 0.98 8.78
CA GLY A 159 -2.33 1.21 7.99
C GLY A 159 -3.13 -0.06 7.73
N GLY A 160 -2.45 -1.16 7.40
CA GLY A 160 -3.12 -2.45 7.20
C GLY A 160 -3.64 -3.12 8.49
N ALA A 161 -3.14 -2.68 9.64
CA ALA A 161 -3.50 -3.17 10.98
C ALA A 161 -4.49 -2.26 11.73
N GLY A 162 -4.95 -1.16 11.13
CA GLY A 162 -5.87 -0.23 11.78
C GLY A 162 -5.23 0.65 12.86
N ILE A 163 -3.91 0.87 12.80
CA ILE A 163 -3.17 1.75 13.71
C ILE A 163 -2.95 3.09 12.99
N PRO A 164 -3.61 4.20 13.41
CA PRO A 164 -3.56 5.45 12.67
C PRO A 164 -2.23 6.19 12.77
N ALA A 165 -1.48 6.00 13.85
CA ALA A 165 -0.16 6.57 14.06
C ALA A 165 0.65 5.75 15.08
N PHE A 166 1.97 5.87 15.03
CA PHE A 166 2.90 5.24 15.97
C PHE A 166 4.12 6.14 16.20
N PHE A 167 4.91 5.86 17.24
CA PHE A 167 6.15 6.59 17.55
C PHE A 167 7.39 5.78 17.14
N THR A 168 8.38 6.46 16.55
CA THR A 168 9.69 5.88 16.19
C THR A 168 10.81 6.89 16.46
N SER A 169 12.00 6.43 16.86
CA SER A 169 13.17 7.32 17.02
C SER A 169 13.81 7.69 15.67
N THR A 170 13.45 6.97 14.60
CA THR A 170 14.02 7.20 13.27
C THR A 170 13.60 8.56 12.74
N GLY A 171 14.59 9.44 12.52
CA GLY A 171 14.38 10.77 11.97
C GLY A 171 14.32 11.90 13.01
N TYR A 172 14.37 11.59 14.31
CA TYR A 172 14.49 12.63 15.35
C TYR A 172 15.75 13.48 15.16
N GLY A 173 15.64 14.81 15.29
CA GLY A 173 16.75 15.75 15.10
C GLY A 173 17.25 15.86 13.64
N THR A 174 16.37 15.54 12.68
CA THR A 174 16.67 15.61 11.23
C THR A 174 15.54 16.35 10.53
N LEU A 175 15.73 16.66 9.23
CA LEU A 175 14.67 17.23 8.39
C LEU A 175 13.37 16.42 8.34
N VAL A 176 13.41 15.11 8.64
CA VAL A 176 12.19 14.30 8.75
C VAL A 176 11.32 14.77 9.91
N GLN A 177 11.95 15.13 11.04
CA GLN A 177 11.26 15.59 12.24
C GLN A 177 11.00 17.09 12.22
N GLU A 178 12.01 17.88 11.85
CA GLU A 178 11.96 19.34 11.86
C GLU A 178 11.06 19.88 10.74
N GLY A 179 10.80 19.08 9.71
CA GLY A 179 10.16 19.52 8.48
C GLY A 179 11.12 20.29 7.59
N GLY A 180 10.61 20.94 6.56
CA GLY A 180 11.43 21.73 5.64
C GLY A 180 12.11 20.92 4.54
N SER A 181 12.12 19.58 4.61
CA SER A 181 12.58 18.74 3.50
C SER A 181 11.76 19.06 2.24
N PRO A 182 12.39 19.38 1.09
CA PRO A 182 11.67 19.71 -0.13
C PRO A 182 10.88 18.50 -0.61
N ILE A 183 9.57 18.69 -0.82
CA ILE A 183 8.69 17.72 -1.48
C ILE A 183 8.54 18.08 -2.95
N LYS A 184 8.54 19.38 -3.29
CA LYS A 184 8.44 19.84 -4.68
C LYS A 184 9.27 21.09 -4.87
N TYR A 185 9.97 21.17 -6.00
CA TYR A 185 10.65 22.38 -6.44
C TYR A 185 9.79 23.18 -7.42
N ASN A 186 10.07 24.48 -7.51
CA ASN A 186 9.65 25.33 -8.61
C ASN A 186 10.66 25.23 -9.76
N SER A 187 10.30 25.72 -10.94
CA SER A 187 11.18 25.73 -12.11
C SER A 187 12.45 26.59 -11.94
N ASP A 188 12.45 27.49 -10.96
CA ASP A 188 13.61 28.33 -10.59
C ASP A 188 14.54 27.67 -9.55
N GLY A 189 14.22 26.44 -9.11
CA GLY A 189 14.97 25.70 -8.10
C GLY A 189 14.60 26.03 -6.64
N THR A 190 13.67 26.96 -6.41
CA THR A 190 13.16 27.23 -5.05
C THR A 190 12.20 26.14 -4.58
N VAL A 191 12.03 25.99 -3.26
CA VAL A 191 11.14 24.97 -2.70
C VAL A 191 9.68 25.44 -2.81
N ALA A 192 8.88 24.72 -3.61
CA ALA A 192 7.46 24.99 -3.80
C ALA A 192 6.59 24.37 -2.70
N LEU A 193 6.97 23.19 -2.24
CA LEU A 193 6.29 22.46 -1.18
C LEU A 193 7.33 21.84 -0.27
N ALA A 194 7.29 22.18 1.02
CA ALA A 194 8.15 21.60 2.03
C ALA A 194 7.36 20.59 2.89
N SER A 195 8.09 19.67 3.51
CA SER A 195 7.53 18.70 4.46
C SER A 195 7.13 19.36 5.78
N GLU A 196 6.04 18.87 6.35
CA GLU A 196 5.56 19.28 7.66
C GLU A 196 6.38 18.65 8.79
N PRO A 197 6.61 19.37 9.91
CA PRO A 197 7.25 18.82 11.09
C PRO A 197 6.45 17.65 11.68
N ARG A 198 7.13 16.79 12.44
CA ARG A 198 6.54 15.64 13.15
C ARG A 198 6.45 15.93 14.64
N GLU A 199 5.37 15.49 15.27
CA GLU A 199 5.20 15.59 16.73
C GLU A 199 6.30 14.79 17.43
N VAL A 200 6.92 15.38 18.45
CA VAL A 200 7.94 14.74 19.28
C VAL A 200 7.35 14.36 20.63
N ARG A 201 7.68 13.17 21.13
CA ARG A 201 7.38 12.75 22.50
C ARG A 201 8.54 11.98 23.10
N GLU A 202 8.77 12.20 24.38
CA GLU A 202 9.77 11.45 25.14
C GLU A 202 9.14 10.22 25.79
N PHE A 203 9.83 9.10 25.70
CA PHE A 203 9.53 7.86 26.41
C PHE A 203 10.84 7.33 27.00
N ASP A 204 10.85 7.07 28.32
CA ASP A 204 12.00 6.48 29.03
C ASP A 204 13.34 7.21 28.78
N GLY A 205 13.31 8.54 28.76
CA GLY A 205 14.51 9.38 28.54
C GLY A 205 15.00 9.42 27.10
N ARG A 206 14.22 8.95 26.12
CA ARG A 206 14.53 9.01 24.69
C ARG A 206 13.42 9.69 23.90
N HIS A 207 13.80 10.49 22.90
CA HIS A 207 12.86 11.18 22.03
C HIS A 207 12.45 10.33 20.82
N TYR A 208 11.17 10.40 20.48
CA TYR A 208 10.54 9.72 19.36
C TYR A 208 9.68 10.71 18.57
N ILE A 209 9.49 10.44 17.28
CA ILE A 209 8.60 11.20 16.40
C ILE A 209 7.34 10.40 16.08
N MET A 210 6.20 11.07 15.99
CA MET A 210 4.94 10.47 15.58
C MET A 210 4.86 10.38 14.05
N GLU A 211 4.62 9.18 13.55
CA GLU A 211 4.41 8.90 12.14
C GLU A 211 3.00 8.37 11.88
N LYS A 212 2.35 8.93 10.84
CA LYS A 212 0.99 8.55 10.45
C LYS A 212 1.01 7.36 9.51
N SER A 213 0.07 6.45 9.69
CA SER A 213 -0.06 5.29 8.81
C SER A 213 -0.32 5.68 7.36
N ILE A 214 0.15 4.85 6.43
CA ILE A 214 -0.16 4.98 5.01
C ILE A 214 -1.13 3.87 4.62
N THR A 215 -2.20 4.26 3.92
CA THR A 215 -3.12 3.34 3.24
C THR A 215 -3.26 3.74 1.78
N GLY A 216 -3.35 2.77 0.87
CA GLY A 216 -3.60 3.01 -0.55
C GLY A 216 -5.06 2.76 -0.96
N ASP A 217 -5.47 3.36 -2.06
CA ASP A 217 -6.70 2.95 -2.76
C ASP A 217 -6.51 1.56 -3.34
N PHE A 218 -5.34 1.33 -3.93
CA PHE A 218 -4.93 0.06 -4.50
C PHE A 218 -3.52 -0.33 -4.06
N ALA A 219 -3.25 -1.63 -4.01
CA ALA A 219 -1.91 -2.18 -3.88
C ALA A 219 -1.60 -3.12 -5.05
N LEU A 220 -0.44 -2.93 -5.69
CA LEU A 220 0.09 -3.80 -6.73
C LEU A 220 1.25 -4.61 -6.15
N VAL A 221 1.11 -5.93 -6.14
CA VAL A 221 2.01 -6.81 -5.39
C VAL A 221 2.48 -7.97 -6.26
N LYS A 222 3.78 -8.30 -6.17
CA LYS A 222 4.38 -9.50 -6.71
C LYS A 222 4.44 -10.62 -5.69
N ALA A 223 3.88 -11.77 -6.02
CA ALA A 223 4.05 -13.01 -5.27
C ALA A 223 4.62 -14.14 -6.14
N TRP A 224 5.03 -15.24 -5.50
CA TRP A 224 5.60 -16.39 -6.19
C TRP A 224 4.54 -17.40 -6.62
N LYS A 225 3.66 -17.81 -5.70
CA LYS A 225 2.54 -18.71 -5.98
C LYS A 225 1.28 -18.22 -5.28
N SER A 226 0.13 -18.56 -5.84
CA SER A 226 -1.19 -18.46 -5.21
C SER A 226 -1.87 -19.83 -5.28
N ASP A 227 -2.68 -20.16 -4.29
CA ASP A 227 -3.71 -21.20 -4.42
C ASP A 227 -5.02 -20.63 -4.97
N ARG A 228 -6.06 -21.47 -5.06
CA ARG A 228 -7.41 -21.07 -5.52
C ARG A 228 -8.22 -20.30 -4.47
N ALA A 229 -7.81 -20.33 -3.21
CA ALA A 229 -8.45 -19.53 -2.16
C ALA A 229 -7.91 -18.09 -2.14
N GLY A 230 -6.75 -17.85 -2.78
CA GLY A 230 -6.07 -16.55 -2.80
C GLY A 230 -4.95 -16.44 -1.77
N ASN A 231 -4.56 -17.54 -1.13
CA ASN A 231 -3.38 -17.57 -0.29
C ASN A 231 -2.13 -17.45 -1.17
N ILE A 232 -1.25 -16.51 -0.82
CA ILE A 232 -0.03 -16.24 -1.58
C ILE A 232 1.22 -16.54 -0.76
N ILE A 233 2.28 -16.95 -1.46
CA ILE A 233 3.62 -17.10 -0.88
C ILE A 233 4.64 -16.31 -1.69
N PHE A 234 5.65 -15.79 -0.99
CA PHE A 234 6.77 -15.06 -1.58
C PHE A 234 8.03 -15.92 -1.60
N ARG A 235 8.94 -15.66 -2.55
CA ARG A 235 10.19 -16.42 -2.71
C ARG A 235 11.39 -15.56 -2.35
N LYS A 236 12.21 -16.03 -1.39
CA LYS A 236 13.45 -15.37 -0.97
C LYS A 236 13.21 -13.88 -0.61
N THR A 237 14.10 -12.99 -1.05
CA THR A 237 14.10 -11.55 -0.77
C THR A 237 13.04 -10.75 -1.53
N ALA A 238 12.36 -11.36 -2.51
CA ALA A 238 11.26 -10.71 -3.24
C ALA A 238 10.01 -10.44 -2.38
N ARG A 239 10.00 -10.88 -1.12
CA ARG A 239 8.92 -10.64 -0.14
C ARG A 239 8.82 -9.17 0.29
N ASN A 240 9.97 -8.52 0.50
CA ASN A 240 10.18 -7.11 0.90
C ASN A 240 8.91 -6.30 1.28
N PHE A 241 8.59 -5.24 0.54
CA PHE A 241 7.42 -4.39 0.74
C PHE A 241 6.12 -5.01 0.24
N ASN A 242 6.19 -6.06 -0.59
CA ASN A 242 5.01 -6.78 -1.07
C ASN A 242 4.12 -7.26 0.09
N GLN A 243 4.71 -7.84 1.15
CA GLN A 243 3.95 -8.37 2.28
C GLN A 243 3.18 -7.30 3.07
N PRO A 244 3.77 -6.19 3.55
CA PRO A 244 3.01 -5.15 4.24
C PRO A 244 2.01 -4.44 3.32
N MET A 245 2.35 -4.18 2.05
CA MET A 245 1.47 -3.48 1.10
C MET A 245 0.21 -4.27 0.75
N CYS A 246 0.29 -5.61 0.69
CA CYS A 246 -0.87 -6.49 0.53
C CYS A 246 -2.00 -6.26 1.55
N LYS A 247 -1.70 -5.62 2.69
CA LYS A 247 -2.64 -5.49 3.81
C LYS A 247 -3.17 -4.07 3.97
N ALA A 248 -2.57 -3.09 3.30
CA ALA A 248 -2.73 -1.67 3.58
C ALA A 248 -3.47 -0.92 2.46
N ALA A 249 -4.21 -1.61 1.61
CA ALA A 249 -5.04 -0.99 0.59
C ALA A 249 -6.48 -1.47 0.61
N ARG A 250 -7.40 -0.67 0.07
CA ARG A 250 -8.82 -1.04 -0.09
C ARG A 250 -8.98 -2.18 -1.09
N THR A 251 -8.24 -2.12 -2.19
CA THR A 251 -8.19 -3.17 -3.22
C THR A 251 -6.76 -3.65 -3.42
N THR A 252 -6.49 -4.94 -3.28
CA THR A 252 -5.15 -5.48 -3.55
C THR A 252 -5.18 -6.33 -4.81
N VAL A 253 -4.29 -6.03 -5.76
CA VAL A 253 -4.08 -6.78 -6.99
C VAL A 253 -2.72 -7.47 -6.90
N VAL A 254 -2.73 -8.80 -6.95
CA VAL A 254 -1.51 -9.61 -6.82
C VAL A 254 -1.23 -10.30 -8.15
N GLU A 255 -0.01 -10.13 -8.66
CA GLU A 255 0.51 -10.94 -9.74
C GLU A 255 1.36 -12.10 -9.21
N VAL A 256 1.10 -13.31 -9.71
CA VAL A 256 1.92 -14.49 -9.42
C VAL A 256 2.64 -14.99 -10.65
N ARG A 257 3.75 -15.69 -10.42
CA ARG A 257 4.49 -16.33 -11.52
C ARG A 257 3.60 -17.39 -12.19
N PRO A 258 3.64 -17.52 -13.53
CA PRO A 258 3.03 -18.66 -14.21
C PRO A 258 3.58 -19.98 -13.67
N LYS A 259 2.72 -20.99 -13.50
CA LYS A 259 3.19 -22.37 -13.33
C LYS A 259 3.81 -22.80 -14.67
N SER A 260 5.12 -23.02 -14.73
CA SER A 260 5.75 -23.64 -15.88
C SER A 260 5.29 -25.10 -15.99
N TYR A 261 4.57 -25.39 -17.09
CA TYR A 261 4.13 -26.66 -17.71
C TYR A 261 4.30 -28.02 -17.01
N SER A 262 3.25 -28.85 -17.16
CA SER A 262 3.16 -30.31 -16.98
C SER A 262 3.23 -30.88 -15.55
N GLN A 263 2.06 -31.08 -14.93
CA GLN A 263 1.62 -32.28 -14.18
C GLN A 263 0.36 -31.95 -13.32
N PRO A 264 -0.57 -32.92 -13.13
CA PRO A 264 -1.75 -32.74 -12.29
C PRO A 264 -1.33 -32.53 -10.85
N GLN A 265 -2.12 -31.73 -10.14
CA GLN A 265 -1.88 -31.38 -8.75
C GLN A 265 -2.15 -32.61 -7.84
N GLN A 266 -1.16 -33.48 -7.68
CA GLN A 266 -1.03 -34.36 -6.51
C GLN A 266 -0.17 -33.60 -5.48
N TRP A 267 -0.47 -33.48 -4.18
CA TRP A 267 -1.22 -34.33 -3.26
C TRP A 267 -1.94 -33.49 -2.20
N PHE A 268 -3.02 -34.06 -1.65
CA PHE A 268 -3.59 -33.75 -0.35
C PHE A 268 -2.59 -34.07 0.80
N LEU A 269 -2.74 -33.34 1.91
CA LEU A 269 -2.67 -33.75 3.34
C LEU A 269 -1.92 -32.72 4.19
N GLY A 270 -2.61 -32.25 5.24
CA GLY A 270 -2.10 -31.38 6.31
C GLY A 270 -2.95 -30.14 6.50
#